data_AF-D2VVR0-F1
#
_entry.id   AF-D2VVR0-F1
#
_cell.length_a   1.000
_cell.length_b   1.000
_cell.length_c   1.000
_cell.angle_alpha   90.00
_cell.angle_beta   90.00
_cell.angle_gamma   90.00
#
_symmetry.space_group_name_H-M   'P 1'
#
loop_
_entity.id
_entity.type
_entity.pdbx_description
1 polymer ?
#
loop_
_entity_poly.entity_id
_entity_poly.type
_entity_poly.pdbx_seq_one_letter_code
_entity_poly.pdbx_strand_id
1 'polypeptide(L)'
;MKGNSTQTITRSNANSSSSLTQPIFDNSSDGILTSIRRGNIKHIEHAIAHREHIPDHYFNIHVAAECGELSILDLMIRKIPCKDINAVNGEYGRNAEDEALNRGLSNIAELIARFEKNLVSLV
;
A
#
# COMPACT_ATOMS: atom_id res chain seq x y z
N MET A 1 8.69 -33.96 -18.68
CA MET A 1 7.71 -33.31 -19.58
C MET A 1 6.36 -33.27 -18.85
N LYS A 2 5.84 -32.04 -18.72
CA LYS A 2 4.46 -31.56 -18.45
C LYS A 2 3.42 -32.49 -17.80
N GLY A 3 2.74 -31.94 -16.79
CA GLY A 3 1.40 -32.37 -16.40
C GLY A 3 0.82 -31.72 -15.14
N ASN A 4 0.94 -30.40 -14.94
CA ASN A 4 0.16 -29.74 -13.88
C ASN A 4 -1.24 -29.42 -14.41
N SER A 5 -2.22 -30.16 -13.91
CA SER A 5 -3.64 -30.04 -14.21
C SER A 5 -4.20 -28.71 -13.72
N THR A 6 -4.63 -27.88 -14.68
CA THR A 6 -5.45 -26.70 -14.44
C THR A 6 -6.85 -27.15 -14.00
N GLN A 7 -7.22 -26.93 -12.74
CA GLN A 7 -8.60 -27.10 -12.30
C GLN A 7 -9.40 -25.83 -12.63
N THR A 8 -10.30 -25.98 -13.58
CA THR A 8 -11.32 -24.99 -13.96
C THR A 8 -12.41 -24.95 -12.90
N ILE A 9 -12.60 -23.82 -12.23
CA ILE A 9 -13.76 -23.61 -11.33
C ILE A 9 -14.74 -22.65 -12.02
N THR A 10 -15.86 -23.22 -12.42
CA THR A 10 -17.05 -22.60 -13.01
C THR A 10 -17.65 -21.54 -12.07
N ARG A 11 -17.86 -20.31 -12.58
CA ARG A 11 -18.58 -19.24 -11.87
C ARG A 11 -20.09 -19.37 -12.14
N SER A 12 -20.88 -19.52 -11.07
CA SER A 12 -22.32 -19.32 -11.12
C SER A 12 -22.65 -17.91 -10.64
N ASN A 13 -23.20 -17.14 -11.58
CA ASN A 13 -23.75 -15.80 -11.46
C ASN A 13 -25.09 -15.82 -10.71
N ALA A 14 -25.29 -14.94 -9.72
CA ALA A 14 -26.63 -14.49 -9.32
C ALA A 14 -26.58 -13.20 -8.49
N ASN A 15 -27.41 -12.23 -8.91
CA ASN A 15 -28.01 -11.11 -8.18
C ASN A 15 -27.31 -9.74 -8.15
N SER A 16 -27.79 -8.92 -9.11
CA SER A 16 -28.59 -7.70 -8.86
C SER A 16 -27.92 -6.45 -8.28
N SER A 17 -27.93 -5.43 -9.13
CA SER A 17 -28.10 -4.00 -8.81
C SER A 17 -26.87 -3.25 -8.30
N SER A 18 -26.36 -2.37 -9.17
CA SER A 18 -25.46 -1.24 -8.88
C SER A 18 -24.31 -1.54 -7.92
N SER A 19 -23.18 -2.00 -8.45
CA SER A 19 -21.95 -1.97 -7.69
C SER A 19 -20.87 -1.35 -8.55
N LEU A 20 -20.38 -0.19 -8.10
CA LEU A 20 -19.13 0.40 -8.53
C LEU A 20 -18.12 -0.72 -8.75
N THR A 21 -17.52 -0.81 -9.93
CA THR A 21 -16.40 -1.72 -10.19
C THR A 21 -15.22 -1.25 -9.33
N GLN A 22 -15.24 -1.64 -8.05
CA GLN A 22 -14.06 -1.73 -7.22
C GLN A 22 -13.14 -2.72 -7.94
N PRO A 23 -11.86 -2.36 -8.19
CA PRO A 23 -10.93 -3.27 -8.83
C PRO A 23 -10.87 -4.55 -8.00
N ILE A 24 -11.21 -5.68 -8.64
CA ILE A 24 -11.09 -7.01 -8.06
C ILE A 24 -9.59 -7.28 -7.98
N PHE A 25 -8.97 -6.93 -6.85
CA PHE A 25 -7.59 -7.29 -6.60
C PHE A 25 -7.53 -8.75 -6.17
N ASP A 26 -6.78 -9.56 -6.92
CA ASP A 26 -6.45 -10.95 -6.56
C ASP A 26 -5.91 -11.04 -5.12
N ASN A 27 -6.21 -12.14 -4.43
CA ASN A 27 -5.85 -12.49 -3.05
C ASN A 27 -4.36 -12.28 -2.64
N SER A 28 -3.46 -11.93 -3.57
CA SER A 28 -2.08 -11.54 -3.29
C SER A 28 -1.95 -10.10 -2.78
N SER A 29 -2.81 -9.18 -3.24
CA SER A 29 -2.77 -7.77 -2.83
C SER A 29 -3.25 -7.58 -1.39
N ASP A 30 -4.17 -8.43 -0.93
CA ASP A 30 -4.67 -8.45 0.44
C ASP A 30 -3.59 -8.80 1.46
N GLY A 31 -2.58 -9.59 1.08
CA GLY A 31 -1.50 -10.02 1.97
C GLY A 31 -0.62 -8.85 2.44
N ILE A 32 -0.17 -8.01 1.51
CA ILE A 32 0.67 -6.83 1.81
C ILE A 32 -0.13 -5.80 2.60
N LEU A 33 -1.33 -5.45 2.14
CA LEU A 33 -2.18 -4.46 2.80
C LEU A 33 -2.55 -4.89 4.23
N THR A 34 -2.95 -6.15 4.42
CA THR A 34 -3.23 -6.71 5.74
C THR A 34 -1.99 -6.71 6.62
N SER A 35 -0.81 -6.93 6.04
CA SER A 35 0.45 -6.92 6.78
C SER A 35 0.84 -5.53 7.23
N ILE A 36 0.59 -4.51 6.41
CA ILE A 36 0.76 -3.10 6.80
C ILE A 36 -0.18 -2.81 7.98
N ARG A 37 -1.48 -3.06 7.84
CA ARG A 37 -2.48 -2.80 8.91
C ARG A 37 -2.22 -3.54 10.22
N ARG A 38 -1.44 -4.62 10.19
CA ARG A 38 -1.08 -5.44 11.37
C ARG A 38 0.34 -5.18 11.88
N GLY A 39 1.08 -4.24 11.28
CA GLY A 39 2.47 -3.98 11.66
C GLY A 39 3.43 -5.14 11.37
N ASN A 40 3.10 -6.04 10.43
CA ASN A 40 3.92 -7.20 10.09
C ASN A 40 5.09 -6.81 9.16
N ILE A 41 6.06 -6.10 9.71
CA ILE A 41 7.24 -5.61 8.98
C ILE A 41 8.04 -6.73 8.30
N LYS A 42 8.14 -7.92 8.91
CA LYS A 42 8.89 -9.06 8.36
C LYS A 42 8.33 -9.54 7.03
N HIS A 43 7.01 -9.51 6.87
CA HIS A 43 6.39 -9.87 5.60
C HIS A 43 6.67 -8.83 4.52
N ILE A 44 6.67 -7.54 4.88
CA ILE A 44 7.04 -6.45 3.97
C ILE A 44 8.51 -6.56 3.55
N GLU A 45 9.41 -6.83 4.50
CA GLU A 45 10.83 -7.08 4.21
C GLU A 45 11.02 -8.28 3.27
N HIS A 46 10.30 -9.37 3.52
CA HIS A 46 10.34 -10.56 2.67
C HIS A 46 9.89 -10.23 1.24
N ALA A 47 8.76 -9.52 1.09
CA ALA A 47 8.22 -9.14 -0.20
C ALA A 47 9.20 -8.24 -0.99
N ILE A 48 9.79 -7.24 -0.32
CA ILE A 48 10.81 -6.38 -0.91
C ILE A 48 12.04 -7.20 -1.34
N ALA A 49 12.53 -8.09 -0.47
CA ALA A 49 13.72 -8.89 -0.72
C ALA A 49 13.57 -9.83 -1.92
N HIS A 50 12.37 -10.39 -2.11
CA HIS A 50 12.05 -11.28 -3.23
C HIS A 50 11.57 -10.54 -4.48
N ARG A 51 11.62 -9.20 -4.47
CA ARG A 51 11.10 -8.33 -5.56
C ARG A 51 9.66 -8.68 -5.93
N GLU A 52 8.86 -9.05 -4.94
CA GLU A 52 7.44 -9.25 -5.13
C GLU A 52 6.80 -7.93 -5.59
N HIS A 53 5.76 -8.06 -6.40
CA HIS A 53 5.01 -6.88 -6.81
C HIS A 53 4.29 -6.32 -5.59
N ILE A 54 4.67 -5.11 -5.16
CA ILE A 54 3.97 -4.34 -4.14
C ILE A 54 3.00 -3.42 -4.88
N PRO A 55 1.70 -3.77 -4.97
CA PRO A 55 0.74 -2.97 -5.70
C PRO A 55 0.55 -1.63 -5.00
N ASP A 56 0.35 -0.58 -5.80
CA ASP A 56 -0.07 0.75 -5.36
C ASP A 56 0.71 1.28 -4.15
N HIS A 57 2.03 1.42 -4.30
CA HIS A 57 2.94 1.92 -3.26
C HIS A 57 2.42 3.18 -2.54
N TYR A 58 1.79 4.11 -3.27
CA TYR A 58 1.18 5.29 -2.67
C TYR A 58 0.03 4.95 -1.72
N PHE A 59 -0.83 4.03 -2.12
CA PHE A 59 -1.92 3.54 -1.28
C PHE A 59 -1.37 2.85 -0.03
N ASN A 60 -0.29 2.09 -0.15
CA ASN A 60 0.37 1.44 0.98
C ASN A 60 0.97 2.45 1.97
N ILE A 61 1.52 3.57 1.48
CA ILE A 61 1.98 4.67 2.33
C ILE A 61 0.81 5.34 3.07
N HIS A 62 -0.32 5.57 2.40
CA HIS A 62 -1.52 6.08 3.07
C HIS A 62 -1.95 5.14 4.19
N VAL A 63 -1.98 3.83 3.93
CA VAL A 63 -2.43 2.85 4.93
C VAL A 63 -1.44 2.77 6.09
N ALA A 64 -0.13 2.83 5.84
CA ALA A 64 0.85 2.87 6.91
C ALA A 64 0.71 4.15 7.77
N ALA A 65 0.47 5.29 7.12
CA ALA A 65 0.19 6.55 7.81
C ALA A 65 -1.12 6.50 8.59
N GLU A 66 -2.16 5.91 8.01
CA GLU A 66 -3.49 5.70 8.60
C GLU A 66 -3.40 4.84 9.87
N CYS A 67 -2.62 3.77 9.81
CA CYS A 67 -2.49 2.77 10.88
C CYS A 67 -1.44 3.12 11.94
N GLY A 68 -0.62 4.15 11.75
CA GLY A 68 0.43 4.47 12.72
C GLY A 68 1.71 3.64 12.58
N GLU A 69 1.94 3.03 11.42
CA GLU A 69 2.96 2.01 11.21
C GLU A 69 4.31 2.61 10.78
N LEU A 70 4.93 3.36 11.71
CA LEU A 70 6.16 4.12 11.47
C LEU A 70 7.30 3.28 10.86
N SER A 71 7.54 2.08 11.39
CA SER A 71 8.66 1.23 10.93
C SER A 71 8.42 0.68 9.52
N ILE A 72 7.17 0.37 9.19
CA ILE A 72 6.79 -0.08 7.84
C ILE A 72 6.90 1.09 6.85
N LEU A 73 6.44 2.27 7.25
CA LEU A 73 6.56 3.49 6.45
C LEU A 73 8.03 3.83 6.16
N ASP A 74 8.88 3.83 7.18
CA ASP A 74 10.32 4.06 7.04
C ASP A 74 10.98 3.01 6.12
N LEU A 75 10.60 1.74 6.25
CA LEU A 75 11.08 0.67 5.36
C LEU A 75 10.69 0.93 3.90
N MET A 76 9.42 1.25 3.65
CA MET A 76 8.89 1.49 2.30
C MET A 76 9.57 2.69 1.65
N ILE A 77 9.64 3.82 2.36
CA ILE A 77 10.31 5.04 1.91
C ILE A 77 11.77 4.79 1.51
N ARG A 78 12.52 4.00 2.30
CA ARG A 78 13.94 3.74 2.05
C ARG A 78 14.22 2.71 0.98
N LYS A 79 13.31 1.75 0.77
CA LYS A 79 13.58 0.56 -0.06
C LYS A 79 12.80 0.53 -1.36
N ILE A 80 11.68 1.24 -1.43
CA ILE A 80 10.80 1.24 -2.58
C ILE A 80 10.89 2.63 -3.23
N PRO A 81 11.27 2.72 -4.51
CA PRO A 81 11.29 4.00 -5.21
C PRO A 81 9.89 4.64 -5.22
N CYS A 82 9.73 5.71 -4.44
CA CYS A 82 8.50 6.48 -4.42
C CYS A 82 8.56 7.54 -5.53
N LYS A 83 7.69 7.43 -6.54
CA LYS A 83 7.62 8.40 -7.64
C LYS A 83 6.76 9.64 -7.32
N ASP A 84 5.86 9.53 -6.34
CA ASP A 84 4.88 10.57 -5.96
C ASP A 84 4.33 10.36 -4.53
N ILE A 85 5.13 10.75 -3.53
CA ILE A 85 4.73 10.69 -2.11
C ILE A 85 3.52 11.59 -1.78
N ASN A 86 3.26 12.59 -2.63
CA ASN A 86 2.18 13.57 -2.52
C ASN A 86 0.87 13.13 -3.17
N ALA A 87 0.82 11.92 -3.71
CA ALA A 87 -0.41 11.35 -4.24
C ALA A 87 -1.51 11.48 -3.19
N VAL A 88 -2.70 11.90 -3.62
CA VAL A 88 -3.87 12.05 -2.75
C VAL A 88 -4.79 10.84 -2.90
N ASN A 89 -5.44 10.45 -1.80
CA ASN A 89 -6.49 9.45 -1.86
C ASN A 89 -7.74 10.01 -2.57
N GLY A 90 -8.48 9.13 -3.25
CA GLY A 90 -9.71 9.52 -3.97
C GLY A 90 -10.91 9.76 -3.06
N GLU A 91 -10.86 9.28 -1.81
CA GLU A 91 -11.98 9.35 -0.86
C GLU A 91 -12.09 10.73 -0.20
N TYR A 92 -10.95 11.30 0.20
CA TYR A 92 -10.89 12.56 0.96
C TYR A 92 -10.02 13.63 0.29
N GLY A 93 -9.31 13.31 -0.80
CA GLY A 93 -8.39 14.23 -1.44
C GLY A 93 -7.19 14.59 -0.56
N ARG A 94 -6.82 13.70 0.36
CA ARG A 94 -5.72 13.88 1.33
C ARG A 94 -4.51 13.08 0.91
N ASN A 95 -3.32 13.63 1.07
CA ASN A 95 -2.09 12.85 0.94
C ASN A 95 -1.82 12.06 2.23
N ALA A 96 -0.72 11.30 2.26
CA ALA A 96 -0.38 10.50 3.43
C ALA A 96 0.05 11.34 4.65
N GLU A 97 0.64 12.52 4.45
CA GLU A 97 0.97 13.45 5.53
C GLU A 97 -0.32 13.99 6.19
N ASP A 98 -1.28 14.45 5.39
CA ASP A 98 -2.59 14.92 5.84
C ASP A 98 -3.31 13.85 6.67
N GLU A 99 -3.26 12.59 6.24
CA GLU A 99 -3.88 11.48 6.95
C GLU A 99 -3.20 11.24 8.32
N ALA A 100 -1.87 11.28 8.37
CA ALA A 100 -1.13 11.17 9.62
C ALA A 100 -1.44 12.34 10.57
N LEU A 101 -1.50 13.58 10.06
CA LEU A 101 -1.82 14.78 10.84
C LEU A 101 -3.25 14.73 11.39
N ASN A 102 -4.23 14.33 10.57
CA ASN A 102 -5.63 14.19 10.99
C ASN A 102 -5.80 13.15 12.11
N ARG A 103 -4.87 12.20 12.22
CA ARG A 103 -4.84 11.17 13.27
C ARG A 103 -3.94 11.50 14.47
N GLY A 104 -3.28 12.66 14.46
CA GLY A 104 -2.36 13.07 15.51
C GLY A 104 -1.04 12.29 15.52
N LEU A 105 -0.67 11.66 14.41
CA LEU A 105 0.54 10.84 14.26
C LEU A 105 1.72 11.70 13.81
N SER A 106 2.11 12.66 14.64
CA SER A 106 3.11 13.70 14.28
C SER A 106 4.47 13.14 13.86
N ASN A 107 4.90 12.02 14.43
CA ASN A 107 6.14 11.32 14.06
C ASN A 107 6.13 10.78 12.63
N ILE A 108 4.97 10.30 12.17
CA ILE A 108 4.76 9.78 10.82
C ILE A 108 4.67 10.94 9.84
N ALA A 109 3.88 11.97 10.17
CA ALA A 109 3.80 13.18 9.35
C ALA A 109 5.19 13.80 9.15
N GLU A 110 5.97 13.93 10.23
CA GLU A 110 7.34 14.43 10.16
C GLU A 110 8.25 13.57 9.28
N LEU A 111 8.13 12.24 9.34
CA LEU A 111 8.90 11.33 8.49
C LEU A 111 8.58 11.55 7.01
N ILE A 112 7.30 11.68 6.66
CA ILE A 112 6.83 11.93 5.28
C ILE A 112 7.34 13.27 4.76
N ALA A 113 7.13 14.35 5.53
CA ALA A 113 7.57 15.69 5.17
C ALA A 113 9.09 15.81 4.99
N ARG A 114 9.88 15.09 5.80
CA ARG A 114 11.34 15.01 5.64
C ARG A 114 11.73 14.32 4.34
N PHE A 115 11.04 13.24 3.98
CA PHE A 115 11.30 12.52 2.74
C PHE A 115 10.95 13.37 1.51
N GLU A 116 9.83 14.08 1.53
CA GLU A 116 9.43 15.02 0.48
C GLU A 116 10.49 16.08 0.19
N LYS A 117 10.99 16.75 1.24
CA LYS A 117 12.04 17.77 1.10
C LYS A 117 13.31 17.19 0.47
N ASN A 118 13.67 15.96 0.84
CA ASN A 118 14.84 15.29 0.29
C ASN A 118 14.65 14.95 -1.19
N LEU A 119 13.45 14.51 -1.61
CA LEU A 119 13.15 14.27 -3.03
C LEU A 119 13.30 15.54 -3.87
N VAL A 120 12.80 16.68 -3.38
CA VAL A 120 12.91 17.97 -4.07
C VAL A 120 14.36 18.46 -4.15
N SER A 121 15.22 18.10 -3.19
CA SER A 121 16.64 18.49 -3.17
C SER A 121 17.54 17.72 -4.13
N LEU A 122 17.04 16.64 -4.75
CA LEU A 122 17.78 15.80 -5.70
C LEU A 122 17.55 16.17 -7.18
N VAL A 123 16.75 17.21 -7.45
CA VAL A 123 16.44 17.76 -8.78
C VAL A 123 17.14 19.10 -8.97
#